data_AF-A0AAW8ZSX1-F1
#
_entry.id   AF-A0AAW8ZSX1-F1
#
_cell.length_a   1.000
_cell.length_b   1.000
_cell.length_c   1.000
_cell.angle_alpha   90.00
_cell.angle_beta   90.00
_cell.angle_gamma   90.00
#
_symmetry.space_group_name_H-M   'P 1'
#
loop_
_entity.id
_entity.type
_entity.pdbx_description
1 polymer ?
#
loop_
_entity_poly.entity_id
_entity_poly.type
_entity_poly.pdbx_seq_one_letter_code
_entity_poly.pdbx_strand_id
1 'polypeptide(L)'
;MNMRHLSAKSLALSGLITVFAASAQVAAPATSAAGERPAVVEGVVPDQATKARILKKLQDIYGSARIVDRVQVESIPSPPNWGEYVAKMVSPGLKRVSAGKLEVNGQAVRISGQVINEAQRQQVASDLSLASNTSYTVTNSLKLGGSEQGVLDQTLGNRIIEFQSGSSRLTPLGMSILDEMAEKMSQMNDARFLIIGHTDNVGQRESNLALSQARAQAVKDYMVQKGIDGARMNVQGKGPDEPVADNTSPDGRARNRRIQFKIQ
;
A
#
# COMPACT_ATOMS: atom_id res chain seq x y z
N MET A 1 14.62 35.66 -41.64
CA MET A 1 13.22 36.07 -41.84
C MET A 1 12.39 34.80 -41.86
N ASN A 2 11.58 34.59 -40.82
CA ASN A 2 10.78 33.38 -40.60
C ASN A 2 9.63 33.28 -41.63
N MET A 3 9.47 32.12 -42.27
CA MET A 3 8.17 31.70 -42.79
C MET A 3 7.80 30.34 -42.21
N ARG A 4 6.69 30.39 -41.47
CA ARG A 4 5.98 29.29 -40.84
C ARG A 4 5.32 28.45 -41.92
N HIS A 5 5.47 27.13 -41.86
CA HIS A 5 4.47 26.21 -42.40
C HIS A 5 3.69 25.59 -41.25
N LEU A 6 2.41 25.95 -41.20
CA LEU A 6 1.36 25.29 -40.44
C LEU A 6 1.15 23.86 -40.97
N SER A 7 0.95 22.90 -40.07
CA SER A 7 0.17 21.71 -40.39
C SER A 7 -0.53 21.15 -39.15
N ALA A 8 -1.81 20.78 -39.36
CA ALA A 8 -2.74 20.03 -38.52
C ALA A 8 -3.20 20.70 -37.21
N LYS A 9 -4.36 21.36 -37.19
CA LYS A 9 -5.72 20.77 -37.04
C LYS A 9 -5.97 20.16 -35.66
N SER A 10 -6.59 20.97 -34.80
CA SER A 10 -7.70 20.64 -33.90
C SER A 10 -7.56 19.39 -33.01
N LEU A 11 -7.17 19.59 -31.76
CA LEU A 11 -7.73 18.85 -30.63
C LEU A 11 -7.97 19.87 -29.51
N ALA A 12 -9.24 20.15 -29.22
CA ALA A 12 -9.64 21.00 -28.10
C ALA A 12 -9.16 20.32 -26.81
N LEU A 13 -8.08 20.82 -26.22
CA LEU A 13 -7.58 20.36 -24.93
C LEU A 13 -8.48 20.95 -23.83
N SER A 14 -9.51 20.21 -23.47
CA SER A 14 -10.20 20.42 -22.19
C SER A 14 -9.25 20.07 -21.05
N GLY A 15 -9.27 20.88 -19.98
CA GLY A 15 -8.23 20.94 -18.96
C GLY A 15 -7.71 19.58 -18.47
N LEU A 16 -6.40 19.40 -18.61
CA LEU A 16 -5.66 18.29 -18.01
C LEU A 16 -5.18 18.76 -16.64
N ILE A 17 -5.66 18.15 -15.55
CA ILE A 17 -4.97 18.21 -14.25
C ILE A 17 -4.33 16.87 -14.00
N THR A 18 -3.03 16.91 -13.68
CA THR A 18 -2.30 15.76 -13.22
C THR A 18 -1.79 16.00 -11.82
N VAL A 19 -2.15 15.11 -10.90
CA VAL A 19 -1.55 15.05 -9.57
C VAL A 19 -0.59 13.87 -9.57
N PHE A 20 0.71 14.12 -9.42
CA PHE A 20 1.74 13.09 -9.29
C PHE A 20 2.41 13.15 -7.91
N ALA A 21 2.77 11.99 -7.36
CA ALA A 21 3.93 11.90 -6.47
C ALA A 21 5.21 11.89 -7.33
N ALA A 22 5.96 12.98 -7.37
CA ALA A 22 7.08 13.16 -8.31
C ALA A 22 8.21 12.13 -8.13
N SER A 23 8.76 11.60 -9.21
CA SER A 23 10.09 10.96 -9.21
C SER A 23 11.20 12.03 -9.18
N ALA A 24 12.32 11.70 -8.54
CA ALA A 24 13.45 12.58 -8.35
C ALA A 24 14.18 12.83 -9.68
N GLN A 25 13.89 13.93 -10.38
CA GLN A 25 14.81 14.40 -11.43
C GLN A 25 14.82 15.92 -11.68
N VAL A 26 14.18 16.75 -10.86
CA VAL A 26 14.36 18.21 -10.96
C VAL A 26 14.54 18.78 -9.56
N ALA A 27 15.68 19.44 -9.36
CA ALA A 27 16.21 19.90 -8.07
C ALA A 27 15.15 20.59 -7.20
N ALA A 28 14.90 20.00 -6.03
CA ALA A 28 14.14 20.62 -4.95
C ALA A 28 15.03 21.62 -4.19
N PRO A 29 14.48 22.72 -3.63
CA PRO A 29 15.17 23.41 -2.56
C PRO A 29 15.28 22.44 -1.36
N ALA A 30 16.52 22.28 -0.90
CA ALA A 30 16.93 21.28 0.06
C ALA A 30 16.42 21.64 1.47
N THR A 31 15.22 21.18 1.82
CA THR A 31 14.81 20.86 3.19
C THR A 31 13.45 20.16 3.16
N SER A 32 13.44 18.85 2.96
CA SER A 32 12.30 18.02 3.40
C SER A 32 12.83 16.91 4.29
N ALA A 33 12.71 17.11 5.60
CA ALA A 33 12.89 16.07 6.58
C ALA A 33 11.87 14.93 6.32
N ALA A 34 12.34 13.69 6.45
CA ALA A 34 11.58 12.45 6.45
C ALA A 34 10.74 12.13 5.18
N GLY A 35 11.36 11.42 4.24
CA GLY A 35 10.83 10.19 3.63
C GLY A 35 9.67 10.24 2.63
N GLU A 36 8.84 11.29 2.61
CA GLU A 36 7.67 11.36 1.71
C GLU A 36 7.82 12.46 0.66
N ARG A 37 7.62 12.09 -0.60
CA ARG A 37 7.81 12.96 -1.78
C ARG A 37 6.69 14.01 -1.87
N PRO A 38 6.99 15.26 -2.28
CA PRO A 38 5.97 16.28 -2.45
C PRO A 38 4.96 15.90 -3.53
N ALA A 39 3.70 16.29 -3.33
CA ALA A 39 2.64 16.15 -4.33
C ALA A 39 2.71 17.33 -5.29
N VAL A 40 2.89 17.04 -6.58
CA VAL A 40 2.91 18.05 -7.64
C VAL A 40 1.53 18.09 -8.29
N VAL A 41 1.00 19.30 -8.44
CA VAL A 41 -0.28 19.57 -9.10
C VAL A 41 0.01 20.42 -10.31
N GLU A 42 -0.25 19.90 -11.49
CA GLU A 42 0.01 20.61 -12.75
C GLU A 42 -1.18 20.51 -13.68
N GLY A 43 -1.39 21.54 -14.50
CA GLY A 43 -2.52 21.56 -15.42
C GLY A 43 -3.12 22.93 -15.67
N VAL A 44 -4.28 22.92 -16.33
CA VAL A 44 -5.09 24.10 -16.62
C VAL A 44 -6.47 23.97 -15.98
N VAL A 45 -6.92 25.01 -15.27
CA VAL A 45 -8.27 25.11 -14.70
C VAL A 45 -9.06 26.27 -15.32
N PRO A 46 -10.40 26.20 -15.34
CA PRO A 46 -11.25 27.24 -15.93
C PRO A 46 -11.25 28.58 -15.19
N ASP A 47 -11.01 28.56 -13.87
CA ASP A 47 -11.13 29.73 -13.01
C ASP A 47 -10.33 29.59 -11.70
N GLN A 48 -10.12 30.74 -11.04
CA GLN A 48 -9.35 30.83 -9.81
C GLN A 48 -10.03 30.14 -8.62
N ALA A 49 -11.36 30.07 -8.58
CA ALA A 49 -12.09 29.43 -7.49
C ALA A 49 -11.91 27.90 -7.53
N THR A 50 -11.90 27.32 -8.73
CA THR A 50 -11.60 25.91 -8.98
C THR A 50 -10.17 25.58 -8.55
N LYS A 51 -9.18 26.42 -8.94
CA LYS A 51 -7.79 26.28 -8.48
C LYS A 51 -7.72 26.23 -6.95
N ALA A 52 -8.30 27.23 -6.29
CA ALA A 52 -8.27 27.37 -4.84
C ALA A 52 -8.88 26.16 -4.13
N ARG A 53 -10.00 25.64 -4.65
CA ARG A 53 -10.70 24.48 -4.08
C ARG A 53 -9.87 23.21 -4.14
N ILE A 54 -9.24 22.93 -5.28
CA ILE A 54 -8.40 21.73 -5.48
C ILE A 54 -7.16 21.82 -4.58
N LEU A 55 -6.47 22.98 -4.59
CA LEU A 55 -5.29 23.19 -3.75
C LEU A 55 -5.63 23.07 -2.27
N LYS A 56 -6.73 23.68 -1.80
CA LYS A 56 -7.17 23.58 -0.40
C LYS A 56 -7.37 22.12 0.00
N LYS A 57 -8.05 21.33 -0.83
CA LYS A 57 -8.30 19.91 -0.55
C LYS A 57 -7.01 19.09 -0.49
N LEU A 58 -6.07 19.36 -1.41
CA LEU A 58 -4.77 18.69 -1.41
C LEU A 58 -3.94 19.07 -0.19
N GLN A 59 -3.97 20.34 0.23
CA GLN A 59 -3.32 20.79 1.45
C GLN A 59 -3.91 20.13 2.70
N ASP A 60 -5.24 19.97 2.75
CA ASP A 60 -5.93 19.29 3.86
C ASP A 60 -5.56 17.80 3.96
N ILE A 61 -5.23 17.16 2.83
CA ILE A 61 -4.81 15.77 2.80
C ILE A 61 -3.31 15.64 3.05
N TYR A 62 -2.46 16.28 2.25
CA TYR A 62 -1.01 16.04 2.23
C TYR A 62 -0.20 17.03 3.09
N GLY A 63 -0.82 18.09 3.59
CA GLY A 63 -0.16 19.18 4.30
C GLY A 63 0.33 20.27 3.34
N SER A 64 0.24 21.53 3.78
CA SER A 64 0.56 22.71 2.95
C SER A 64 2.02 22.77 2.50
N ALA A 65 2.96 22.34 3.33
CA ALA A 65 4.39 22.33 3.02
C ALA A 65 4.80 21.32 1.94
N ARG A 66 3.88 20.45 1.51
CA ARG A 66 4.16 19.32 0.60
C ARG A 66 3.48 19.43 -0.75
N ILE A 67 2.81 20.56 -1.04
CA ILE A 67 2.14 20.79 -2.33
C ILE A 67 2.99 21.71 -3.19
N VAL A 68 3.29 21.27 -4.41
CA VAL A 68 3.90 22.09 -5.45
C VAL A 68 2.82 22.44 -6.47
N ASP A 69 2.40 23.72 -6.48
CA ASP A 69 1.41 24.25 -7.41
C ASP A 69 2.07 24.67 -8.73
N ARG A 70 1.64 24.04 -9.83
CA ARG A 70 1.99 24.39 -11.22
C ARG A 70 0.72 24.54 -12.08
N VAL A 71 -0.42 24.84 -11.44
CA VAL A 71 -1.70 24.98 -12.12
C VAL A 71 -1.81 26.38 -12.73
N GLN A 72 -2.18 26.43 -14.00
CA GLN A 72 -2.49 27.64 -14.73
C GLN A 72 -4.00 27.86 -14.79
N VAL A 73 -4.43 29.11 -14.80
CA VAL A 73 -5.84 29.48 -14.91
C VAL A 73 -6.07 30.06 -16.30
N GLU A 74 -6.91 29.40 -17.08
CA GLU A 74 -7.28 29.83 -18.42
C GLU A 74 -8.79 29.69 -18.60
N SER A 75 -9.42 30.58 -19.36
CA SER A 75 -10.86 30.50 -19.63
C SER A 75 -11.14 29.41 -20.67
N ILE A 76 -11.25 28.17 -20.18
CA ILE A 76 -11.53 26.99 -21.00
C ILE A 76 -12.96 26.47 -20.80
N PRO A 77 -13.61 25.94 -21.84
CA PRO A 77 -14.89 25.25 -21.70
C PRO A 77 -14.74 24.08 -20.73
N SER A 78 -15.62 24.03 -19.72
CA SER A 78 -15.60 23.01 -18.68
C SER A 78 -17.01 22.52 -18.37
N PRO A 79 -17.18 21.24 -18.00
CA PRO A 79 -18.48 20.71 -17.60
C PRO A 79 -19.07 21.46 -16.39
N PRO A 80 -20.41 21.47 -16.24
CA PRO A 80 -21.05 22.01 -15.04
C PRO A 80 -20.49 21.37 -13.77
N ASN A 81 -20.20 22.20 -12.76
CA ASN A 81 -19.67 21.79 -11.45
C ASN A 81 -18.35 21.00 -11.52
N TRP A 82 -17.58 21.10 -12.60
CA TRP A 82 -16.34 20.35 -12.79
C TRP A 82 -15.38 20.48 -11.59
N GLY A 83 -15.14 21.71 -11.12
CA GLY A 83 -14.26 21.95 -9.99
C GLY A 83 -14.72 21.30 -8.67
N GLU A 84 -16.02 21.13 -8.47
CA GLU A 84 -16.56 20.43 -7.29
C GLU A 84 -16.32 18.93 -7.36
N TYR A 85 -16.52 18.32 -8.54
CA TYR A 85 -16.29 16.89 -8.73
C TYR A 85 -14.81 16.53 -8.61
N VAL A 86 -13.92 17.32 -9.22
CA VAL A 86 -12.48 17.11 -9.07
C VAL A 86 -12.06 17.22 -7.60
N ALA A 87 -12.58 18.22 -6.88
CA ALA A 87 -12.29 18.36 -5.45
C ALA A 87 -12.84 17.19 -4.60
N LYS A 88 -13.94 16.55 -5.01
CA LYS A 88 -14.46 15.33 -4.35
C LYS A 88 -13.57 14.10 -4.61
N MET A 89 -13.03 13.98 -5.83
CA MET A 89 -12.13 12.87 -6.20
C MET A 89 -10.79 12.93 -5.46
N VAL A 90 -10.36 14.13 -5.08
CA VAL A 90 -9.23 14.34 -4.19
C VAL A 90 -9.63 13.94 -2.76
N SER A 91 -9.57 12.64 -2.48
CA SER A 91 -9.98 12.02 -1.21
C SER A 91 -8.77 11.55 -0.38
N PRO A 92 -8.92 11.36 0.95
CA PRO A 92 -7.87 10.78 1.78
C PRO A 92 -7.40 9.39 1.33
N GLY A 93 -8.23 8.64 0.59
CA GLY A 93 -7.89 7.34 0.02
C GLY A 93 -6.69 7.39 -0.93
N LEU A 94 -6.40 8.55 -1.54
CA LEU A 94 -5.24 8.73 -2.41
C LEU A 94 -3.89 8.53 -1.68
N LYS A 95 -3.84 8.76 -0.35
CA LYS A 95 -2.62 8.47 0.45
C LYS A 95 -2.24 7.00 0.45
N ARG A 96 -3.19 6.11 0.15
CA ARG A 96 -2.97 4.65 0.11
C ARG A 96 -2.32 4.21 -1.20
N VAL A 97 -2.17 5.13 -2.18
CA VAL A 97 -1.56 4.87 -3.46
C VAL A 97 -0.13 5.41 -3.47
N SER A 98 0.86 4.52 -3.46
CA SER A 98 2.28 4.89 -3.67
C SER A 98 2.57 5.11 -5.15
N ALA A 99 3.51 6.01 -5.45
CA ALA A 99 3.81 6.44 -6.83
C ALA A 99 2.54 6.78 -7.64
N GLY A 100 1.54 7.34 -6.97
CA GLY A 100 0.22 7.59 -7.52
C GLY A 100 0.20 8.73 -8.53
N LYS A 101 -0.66 8.56 -9.54
CA LYS A 101 -1.04 9.59 -10.52
C LYS A 101 -2.56 9.63 -10.65
N LEU A 102 -3.16 10.79 -10.41
CA LEU A 102 -4.56 11.07 -10.74
C LEU A 102 -4.60 12.07 -11.90
N GLU A 103 -5.20 11.66 -13.01
CA GLU A 103 -5.43 12.49 -14.20
C GLU A 103 -6.91 12.79 -14.34
N VAL A 104 -7.25 14.05 -14.56
CA VAL A 104 -8.60 14.45 -14.95
C VAL A 104 -8.51 15.22 -16.26
N ASN A 105 -9.22 14.74 -17.27
CA ASN A 105 -9.37 15.38 -18.58
C ASN A 105 -10.86 15.43 -18.94
N GLY A 106 -11.48 16.60 -18.76
CA GLY A 106 -12.93 16.76 -18.94
C GLY A 106 -13.71 15.81 -18.04
N GLN A 107 -14.41 14.84 -18.64
CA GLN A 107 -15.15 13.79 -17.94
C GLN A 107 -14.36 12.47 -17.78
N ALA A 108 -13.18 12.35 -18.36
CA ALA A 108 -12.34 11.17 -18.21
C ALA A 108 -11.42 11.34 -16.99
N VAL A 109 -11.49 10.39 -16.07
CA VAL A 109 -10.64 10.34 -14.87
C VAL A 109 -9.81 9.08 -14.95
N ARG A 110 -8.49 9.17 -14.74
CA ARG A 110 -7.62 8.00 -14.65
C ARG A 110 -6.84 8.05 -13.36
N ILE A 111 -6.85 6.94 -12.62
CA ILE A 111 -5.94 6.73 -11.51
C ILE A 111 -4.95 5.62 -11.83
N SER A 112 -3.68 5.84 -11.52
CA SER A 112 -2.63 4.84 -11.62
C SER A 112 -1.66 4.97 -10.45
N GLY A 113 -0.84 3.95 -10.23
CA GLY A 113 0.07 3.88 -9.09
C GLY A 113 0.06 2.48 -8.48
N GLN A 114 0.55 2.41 -7.26
CA GLN A 114 0.75 1.17 -6.52
C GLN A 114 -0.08 1.17 -5.24
N VAL A 115 -0.80 0.09 -4.98
CA VAL A 115 -1.51 -0.16 -3.72
C VAL A 115 -0.96 -1.42 -3.07
N ILE A 116 -1.16 -1.57 -1.76
CA ILE A 116 -0.56 -2.69 -1.03
C ILE A 116 -1.38 -3.99 -1.12
N ASN A 117 -2.67 -3.93 -1.46
CA ASN A 117 -3.53 -5.11 -1.63
C ASN A 117 -4.77 -4.80 -2.49
N GLU A 118 -5.51 -5.86 -2.86
CA GLU A 118 -6.72 -5.74 -3.68
C GLU A 118 -7.87 -5.02 -2.93
N ALA A 119 -8.02 -5.23 -1.63
CA ALA A 119 -9.04 -4.53 -0.84
C ALA A 119 -8.87 -3.00 -0.90
N GLN A 120 -7.63 -2.51 -0.79
CA GLN A 120 -7.34 -1.09 -0.97
C GLN A 120 -7.54 -0.63 -2.40
N ARG A 121 -7.18 -1.45 -3.40
CA ARG A 121 -7.48 -1.15 -4.80
C ARG A 121 -8.98 -0.91 -5.00
N GLN A 122 -9.81 -1.80 -4.46
CA GLN A 122 -11.27 -1.74 -4.54
C GLN A 122 -11.82 -0.53 -3.78
N GLN A 123 -11.31 -0.25 -2.58
CA GLN A 123 -11.74 0.92 -1.81
C GLN A 123 -11.43 2.22 -2.55
N VAL A 124 -10.21 2.39 -3.06
CA VAL A 124 -9.83 3.61 -3.82
C VAL A 124 -10.67 3.74 -5.09
N ALA A 125 -10.95 2.64 -5.78
CA ALA A 125 -11.83 2.64 -6.94
C ALA A 125 -13.27 3.05 -6.59
N SER A 126 -13.80 2.52 -5.47
CA SER A 126 -15.14 2.84 -4.98
C SER A 126 -15.24 4.30 -4.57
N ASP A 127 -14.28 4.81 -3.79
CA ASP A 127 -14.22 6.21 -3.37
C ASP A 127 -14.21 7.16 -4.57
N LEU A 128 -13.45 6.83 -5.62
CA LEU A 128 -13.41 7.63 -6.86
C LEU A 128 -14.73 7.54 -7.63
N SER A 129 -15.33 6.36 -7.69
CA SER A 129 -16.62 6.15 -8.35
C SER A 129 -17.74 6.93 -7.66
N LEU A 130 -17.77 6.93 -6.32
CA LEU A 130 -18.72 7.71 -5.50
C LEU A 130 -18.48 9.22 -5.58
N ALA A 131 -17.21 9.64 -5.71
CA ALA A 131 -16.86 11.04 -5.89
C ALA A 131 -17.22 11.56 -7.29
N SER A 132 -17.26 10.66 -8.28
CA SER A 132 -17.66 10.93 -9.66
C SER A 132 -19.19 10.84 -9.82
N ASN A 133 -19.76 11.56 -10.79
CA ASN A 133 -21.15 11.32 -11.20
C ASN A 133 -21.19 10.34 -12.39
N THR A 134 -22.39 9.87 -12.79
CA THR A 134 -22.56 8.91 -13.91
C THR A 134 -22.07 9.40 -15.27
N SER A 135 -21.79 10.70 -15.44
CA SER A 135 -21.23 11.26 -16.68
C SER A 135 -19.69 11.18 -16.76
N TYR A 136 -19.00 10.80 -15.68
CA TYR A 136 -17.55 10.62 -15.69
C TYR A 136 -17.16 9.18 -15.97
N THR A 137 -16.12 8.99 -16.80
CA THR A 137 -15.52 7.69 -17.05
C THR A 137 -14.27 7.55 -16.19
N VAL A 138 -14.34 6.71 -15.14
CA VAL A 138 -13.20 6.44 -14.26
C VAL A 138 -12.45 5.20 -14.74
N THR A 139 -11.20 5.38 -15.17
CA THR A 139 -10.27 4.30 -15.54
C THR A 139 -9.35 4.00 -14.35
N ASN A 140 -9.48 2.81 -13.77
CA ASN A 140 -8.57 2.33 -12.73
C ASN A 140 -7.39 1.55 -13.35
N SER A 141 -6.17 2.03 -13.15
CA SER A 141 -4.91 1.40 -13.57
C SER A 141 -3.95 1.20 -12.39
N LEU A 142 -4.49 1.07 -11.17
CA LEU A 142 -3.73 0.76 -9.96
C LEU A 142 -3.16 -0.65 -10.01
N LYS A 143 -1.87 -0.78 -9.71
CA LYS A 143 -1.13 -2.04 -9.62
C LYS A 143 -0.87 -2.39 -8.16
N LEU A 144 -0.62 -3.66 -7.85
CA LEU A 144 -0.07 -4.00 -6.54
C LEU A 144 1.41 -3.62 -6.54
N GLY A 145 1.89 -2.90 -5.53
CA GLY A 145 3.27 -2.39 -5.54
C GLY A 145 4.03 -2.36 -4.21
N GLY A 146 3.42 -2.86 -3.14
CA GLY A 146 4.19 -3.59 -2.13
C GLY A 146 4.08 -5.07 -2.44
N SER A 147 5.14 -5.86 -2.24
CA SER A 147 4.91 -7.30 -2.16
C SER A 147 4.03 -7.53 -0.93
N GLU A 148 2.94 -8.27 -1.09
CA GLU A 148 2.10 -8.68 0.05
C GLU A 148 2.96 -9.33 1.16
N GLN A 149 4.06 -10.00 0.75
CA GLN A 149 5.11 -10.49 1.64
C GLN A 149 5.73 -9.40 2.52
N GLY A 150 6.09 -8.24 1.96
CA GLY A 150 6.68 -7.14 2.71
C GLY A 150 5.73 -6.56 3.77
N VAL A 151 4.42 -6.61 3.53
CA VAL A 151 3.41 -6.23 4.54
C VAL A 151 3.41 -7.21 5.70
N LEU A 152 3.48 -8.52 5.43
CA LEU A 152 3.58 -9.55 6.48
C LEU A 152 4.89 -9.41 7.27
N ASP A 153 6.02 -9.21 6.59
CA ASP A 153 7.33 -9.05 7.23
C ASP A 153 7.37 -7.80 8.12
N GLN A 154 6.84 -6.67 7.64
CA GLN A 154 6.74 -5.43 8.41
C GLN A 154 5.79 -5.58 9.60
N THR A 155 4.69 -6.31 9.43
CA THR A 155 3.74 -6.56 10.52
C THR A 155 4.42 -7.40 11.59
N LEU A 156 5.18 -8.44 11.26
CA LEU A 156 5.96 -9.13 12.30
C LEU A 156 7.02 -8.21 12.93
N GLY A 157 7.74 -7.40 12.15
CA GLY A 157 8.59 -6.34 12.70
C GLY A 157 9.65 -6.83 13.69
N ASN A 158 10.23 -8.00 13.45
CA ASN A 158 11.15 -8.72 14.37
C ASN A 158 10.54 -9.18 15.70
N ARG A 159 9.22 -9.03 15.90
CA ARG A 159 8.52 -9.55 17.07
C ARG A 159 8.46 -11.08 17.01
N ILE A 160 8.62 -11.71 18.16
CA ILE A 160 8.58 -13.16 18.29
C ILE A 160 7.16 -13.58 18.66
N ILE A 161 6.59 -14.50 17.89
CA ILE A 161 5.33 -15.16 18.28
C ILE A 161 5.65 -16.11 19.43
N GLU A 162 5.17 -15.75 20.61
CA GLU A 162 5.49 -16.45 21.85
C GLU A 162 4.57 -17.65 22.14
N PHE A 163 5.19 -18.67 22.73
CA PHE A 163 4.53 -19.89 23.19
C PHE A 163 4.90 -20.17 24.64
N GLN A 164 4.05 -20.90 25.36
CA GLN A 164 4.41 -21.44 26.66
C GLN A 164 5.68 -22.31 26.54
N SER A 165 6.49 -22.32 27.60
CA SER A 165 7.77 -23.03 27.61
C SER A 165 7.59 -24.51 27.24
N GLY A 166 8.43 -25.00 26.31
CA GLY A 166 8.38 -26.38 25.82
C GLY A 166 7.08 -26.78 25.08
N SER A 167 6.21 -25.83 24.74
CA SER A 167 4.88 -26.10 24.18
C SER A 167 4.64 -25.39 22.84
N SER A 168 3.57 -25.80 22.16
CA SER A 168 2.94 -25.12 21.02
C SER A 168 1.74 -24.26 21.42
N ARG A 169 1.45 -24.11 22.72
CA ARG A 169 0.38 -23.24 23.21
C ARG A 169 0.79 -21.77 23.15
N LEU A 170 0.07 -20.97 22.37
CA LEU A 170 0.29 -19.53 22.21
C LEU A 170 0.10 -18.78 23.54
N THR A 171 0.94 -17.77 23.80
CA THR A 171 0.74 -16.82 24.89
C THR A 171 -0.24 -15.71 24.48
N PRO A 172 -0.80 -14.92 25.42
CA PRO A 172 -1.61 -13.75 25.08
C PRO A 172 -0.87 -12.74 24.18
N LEU A 173 0.44 -12.55 24.39
CA LEU A 173 1.26 -11.67 23.54
C LEU A 173 1.47 -12.26 22.13
N GLY A 174 1.68 -13.58 22.03
CA GLY A 174 1.72 -14.26 20.73
C GLY A 174 0.40 -14.10 19.98
N MET A 175 -0.73 -14.25 20.69
CA MET A 175 -2.07 -14.05 20.14
C MET A 175 -2.30 -12.61 19.64
N SER A 176 -1.88 -11.58 20.37
CA SER A 176 -2.07 -10.19 19.92
C SER A 176 -1.29 -9.87 18.65
N ILE A 177 -0.07 -10.41 18.50
CA ILE A 177 0.69 -10.29 17.25
C ILE A 177 -0.05 -10.98 16.10
N LEU A 178 -0.60 -12.17 16.37
CA LEU A 178 -1.37 -12.94 15.41
C LEU A 178 -2.69 -12.26 15.02
N ASP A 179 -3.30 -11.48 15.90
CA ASP A 179 -4.47 -10.67 15.57
C ASP A 179 -4.15 -9.62 14.51
N GLU A 180 -3.05 -8.88 14.68
CA GLU A 180 -2.58 -7.92 13.68
C GLU A 180 -2.24 -8.61 12.35
N MET A 181 -1.65 -9.81 12.40
CA MET A 181 -1.37 -10.61 11.21
C MET A 181 -2.64 -11.04 10.48
N ALA A 182 -3.66 -11.50 11.21
CA ALA A 182 -4.95 -11.90 10.64
C ALA A 182 -5.65 -10.73 9.94
N GLU A 183 -5.57 -9.52 10.51
CA GLU A 183 -6.07 -8.31 9.85
C GLU A 183 -5.40 -8.05 8.50
N LYS A 184 -4.09 -8.31 8.38
CA LYS A 184 -3.38 -8.12 7.09
C LYS A 184 -3.70 -9.25 6.11
N MET A 185 -3.69 -10.49 6.56
CA MET A 185 -3.97 -11.66 5.73
C MET A 185 -5.40 -11.64 5.16
N SER A 186 -6.38 -11.13 5.93
CA SER A 186 -7.76 -11.01 5.46
C SER A 186 -7.95 -10.00 4.32
N GLN A 187 -6.99 -9.08 4.11
CA GLN A 187 -7.02 -8.10 3.02
C GLN A 187 -6.38 -8.64 1.72
N MET A 188 -5.74 -9.81 1.77
CA MET A 188 -4.98 -10.41 0.68
C MET A 188 -5.78 -11.57 0.06
N ASN A 189 -6.94 -11.33 -0.55
CA ASN A 189 -7.94 -12.37 -0.86
C ASN A 189 -7.44 -13.56 -1.71
N ASP A 190 -6.48 -13.35 -2.62
CA ASP A 190 -5.99 -14.38 -3.54
C ASP A 190 -4.69 -15.06 -3.07
N ALA A 191 -4.09 -14.59 -1.97
CA ALA A 191 -2.81 -15.10 -1.49
C ALA A 191 -2.96 -16.48 -0.81
N ARG A 192 -1.99 -17.36 -1.05
CA ARG A 192 -1.76 -18.57 -0.27
C ARG A 192 -0.56 -18.37 0.63
N PHE A 193 -0.63 -18.89 1.84
CA PHE A 193 0.37 -18.67 2.87
C PHE A 193 1.02 -19.99 3.28
N LEU A 194 2.32 -19.95 3.52
CA LEU A 194 3.10 -20.99 4.18
C LEU A 194 3.59 -20.44 5.53
N ILE A 195 3.16 -21.08 6.61
CA ILE A 195 3.58 -20.78 7.98
C ILE A 195 4.72 -21.72 8.34
N ILE A 196 5.89 -21.16 8.62
CA ILE A 196 7.11 -21.92 8.88
C ILE A 196 7.52 -21.73 10.34
N GLY A 197 7.68 -22.83 11.07
CA GLY A 197 8.22 -22.83 12.42
C GLY A 197 9.72 -23.10 12.41
N HIS A 198 10.45 -22.37 13.25
CA HIS A 198 11.88 -22.57 13.49
C HIS A 198 12.20 -22.69 14.98
N THR A 199 13.29 -23.36 15.31
CA THR A 199 13.86 -23.45 16.66
C THR A 199 15.30 -22.94 16.66
N ASP A 200 15.87 -22.79 17.86
CA ASP A 200 17.32 -22.77 18.00
C ASP A 200 17.90 -24.19 17.91
N ASN A 201 19.22 -24.30 18.06
CA ASN A 201 19.94 -25.57 17.98
C ASN A 201 20.03 -26.34 19.31
N VAL A 202 19.32 -25.93 20.36
CA VAL A 202 19.38 -26.59 21.67
C VAL A 202 18.47 -27.81 21.68
N GLY A 203 18.98 -28.95 22.14
CA GLY A 203 18.24 -30.22 22.20
C GLY A 203 18.35 -31.05 20.92
N GLN A 204 17.56 -32.12 20.84
CA GLN A 204 17.59 -33.06 19.72
C GLN A 204 16.91 -32.46 18.48
N ARG A 205 17.55 -32.60 17.32
CA ARG A 205 17.03 -32.09 16.04
C ARG A 205 15.62 -32.60 15.73
N GLU A 206 15.36 -33.89 15.95
CA GLU A 206 14.05 -34.50 15.70
C GLU A 206 12.95 -33.88 16.58
N SER A 207 13.24 -33.69 17.87
CA SER A 207 12.33 -33.00 18.79
C SER A 207 12.08 -31.55 18.38
N ASN A 208 13.10 -30.86 17.88
CA ASN A 208 13.00 -29.49 17.38
C ASN A 208 12.18 -29.40 16.09
N LEU A 209 12.32 -30.36 15.16
CA LEU A 209 11.48 -30.46 13.97
C LEU A 209 10.02 -30.65 14.36
N ALA A 210 9.72 -31.62 15.24
CA ALA A 210 8.36 -31.87 15.71
C ALA A 210 7.77 -30.65 16.43
N LEU A 211 8.53 -29.99 17.30
CA LEU A 211 8.09 -28.79 18.02
C LEU A 211 7.80 -27.63 17.06
N SER A 212 8.68 -27.39 16.09
CA SER A 212 8.51 -26.33 15.10
C SER A 212 7.27 -26.55 14.21
N GLN A 213 7.02 -27.80 13.80
CA GLN A 213 5.81 -28.18 13.06
C GLN A 213 4.55 -27.96 13.91
N ALA A 214 4.56 -28.41 15.16
CA ALA A 214 3.43 -28.25 16.08
C ALA A 214 3.11 -26.77 16.35
N ARG A 215 4.12 -25.92 16.47
CA ARG A 215 3.95 -24.47 16.61
C ARG A 215 3.38 -23.82 15.35
N ALA A 216 3.88 -24.18 14.17
CA ALA A 216 3.32 -23.71 12.91
C ALA A 216 1.85 -24.13 12.75
N GLN A 217 1.50 -25.36 13.15
CA GLN A 217 0.12 -25.84 13.17
C GLN A 217 -0.76 -25.03 14.14
N ALA A 218 -0.29 -24.78 15.37
CA ALA A 218 -1.03 -23.97 16.34
C ALA A 218 -1.30 -22.55 15.84
N VAL A 219 -0.36 -21.95 15.10
CA VAL A 219 -0.55 -20.65 14.44
C VAL A 219 -1.62 -20.75 13.36
N LYS A 220 -1.57 -21.76 12.49
CA LYS A 220 -2.62 -21.98 11.47
C LYS A 220 -3.99 -22.13 12.11
N ASP A 221 -4.12 -22.95 13.15
CA ASP A 221 -5.39 -23.18 13.84
C ASP A 221 -5.93 -21.88 14.44
N TYR A 222 -5.05 -21.04 15.00
CA TYR A 222 -5.43 -19.72 15.49
C TYR A 222 -5.88 -18.78 14.36
N MET A 223 -5.18 -18.75 13.22
CA MET A 223 -5.60 -17.95 12.06
C MET A 223 -6.98 -18.37 11.53
N VAL A 224 -7.28 -19.67 11.54
CA VAL A 224 -8.60 -20.19 11.17
C VAL A 224 -9.68 -19.70 12.12
N GLN A 225 -9.41 -19.67 13.43
CA GLN A 225 -10.33 -19.07 14.41
C GLN A 225 -10.56 -17.57 14.17
N LYS A 226 -9.59 -16.87 13.58
CA LYS A 226 -9.70 -15.46 13.17
C LYS A 226 -10.39 -15.27 11.81
N GLY A 227 -10.86 -16.35 11.18
CA GLY A 227 -11.62 -16.30 9.93
C GLY A 227 -10.78 -16.40 8.65
N ILE A 228 -9.48 -16.70 8.75
CA ILE A 228 -8.66 -16.99 7.56
C ILE A 228 -8.95 -18.42 7.09
N ASP A 229 -9.29 -18.58 5.82
CA ASP A 229 -9.57 -19.90 5.25
C ASP A 229 -8.34 -20.82 5.36
N GLY A 230 -8.51 -21.95 6.05
CA GLY A 230 -7.47 -22.96 6.26
C GLY A 230 -6.97 -23.61 4.97
N ALA A 231 -7.75 -23.59 3.88
CA ALA A 231 -7.34 -24.05 2.56
C ALA A 231 -6.27 -23.15 1.92
N ARG A 232 -6.19 -21.89 2.37
CA ARG A 232 -5.18 -20.92 1.92
C ARG A 232 -3.88 -20.99 2.72
N MET A 233 -3.77 -21.88 3.71
CA MET A 233 -2.62 -21.95 4.61
C MET A 233 -2.00 -23.35 4.66
N ASN A 234 -0.71 -23.44 4.41
CA ASN A 234 0.12 -24.62 4.66
C ASN A 234 1.07 -24.37 5.82
N VAL A 235 1.57 -25.44 6.44
CA VAL A 235 2.49 -25.37 7.59
C VAL A 235 3.73 -26.22 7.34
N GLN A 236 4.88 -25.75 7.81
CA GLN A 236 6.13 -26.50 7.76
C GLN A 236 7.00 -26.26 8.99
N GLY A 237 7.50 -27.32 9.61
CA GLY A 237 8.53 -27.27 10.65
C GLY A 237 9.90 -27.39 10.02
N LYS A 238 10.78 -26.41 10.27
CA LYS A 238 12.18 -26.42 9.84
C LYS A 238 13.16 -26.70 10.98
N GLY A 239 12.67 -26.78 12.22
CA GLY A 239 13.50 -27.00 13.40
C GLY A 239 14.70 -26.04 13.40
N PRO A 240 15.93 -26.53 13.64
CA PRO A 240 17.13 -25.72 13.68
C PRO A 240 17.80 -25.50 12.31
N ASP A 241 17.23 -26.04 11.22
CA ASP A 241 17.95 -26.23 9.95
C ASP A 241 18.10 -24.94 9.12
N GLU A 242 17.36 -23.87 9.45
CA GLU A 242 17.41 -22.56 8.77
C GLU A 242 17.58 -21.40 9.78
N PRO A 243 18.77 -21.27 10.39
CA PRO A 243 19.06 -20.20 11.34
C PRO A 243 19.20 -18.84 10.63
N VAL A 244 18.73 -17.79 11.29
CA VAL A 244 18.86 -16.39 10.84
C VAL A 244 19.85 -15.60 11.69
N ALA A 245 20.30 -16.18 12.79
CA ALA A 245 21.32 -15.63 13.67
C ALA A 245 22.19 -16.75 14.25
N ASP A 246 23.35 -16.39 14.77
CA ASP A 246 24.25 -17.34 15.41
C ASP A 246 23.63 -17.95 16.68
N ASN A 247 23.72 -19.26 16.85
CA ASN A 247 23.16 -19.98 17.99
C ASN A 247 24.06 -19.93 19.25
N THR A 248 25.26 -19.38 19.17
CA THR A 248 26.16 -19.27 20.34
C THR A 248 25.63 -18.29 21.40
N SER A 249 24.96 -17.22 20.98
CA SER A 249 24.42 -16.18 21.88
C SER A 249 22.95 -16.42 22.26
N PRO A 250 22.51 -16.05 23.48
CA PRO A 250 21.10 -16.07 23.85
C PRO A 250 20.20 -15.30 22.89
N ASP A 251 20.65 -14.13 22.42
CA ASP A 251 19.91 -13.27 21.49
C ASP A 251 19.76 -13.90 20.10
N GLY A 252 20.81 -14.55 19.60
CA GLY A 252 20.73 -15.25 18.33
C GLY A 252 19.85 -16.49 18.40
N ARG A 253 19.88 -17.24 19.51
CA ARG A 253 18.90 -18.32 19.76
C ARG A 253 17.46 -17.79 19.81
N ALA A 254 17.23 -16.65 20.46
CA ALA A 254 15.91 -16.03 20.48
C ALA A 254 15.40 -15.69 19.06
N ARG A 255 16.27 -15.14 18.21
CA ARG A 255 15.94 -14.86 16.80
C ARG A 255 15.65 -16.11 15.97
N ASN A 256 16.29 -17.24 16.30
CA ASN A 256 16.04 -18.51 15.62
C ASN A 256 14.72 -19.18 16.04
N ARG A 257 14.25 -18.95 17.28
CA ARG A 257 12.92 -19.37 17.75
C ARG A 257 11.82 -18.45 17.21
N ARG A 258 11.49 -18.60 15.93
CA ARG A 258 10.56 -17.71 15.21
C ARG A 258 9.49 -18.47 14.43
N ILE A 259 8.43 -17.75 14.08
CA ILE A 259 7.46 -18.13 13.05
C ILE A 259 7.66 -17.19 11.87
N GLN A 260 7.67 -17.75 10.66
CA GLN A 260 7.72 -16.99 9.41
C GLN A 260 6.44 -17.25 8.61
N PHE A 261 5.94 -16.21 7.95
CA PHE A 261 4.86 -16.33 6.96
C PHE A 261 5.45 -16.06 5.59
N LYS A 262 5.19 -16.95 4.62
CA LYS A 262 5.56 -16.76 3.22
C LYS A 262 4.33 -16.81 2.34
N ILE A 263 4.29 -16.00 1.29
CA ILE A 263 3.29 -16.11 0.24
C ILE A 263 3.77 -17.13 -0.81
N GLN A 264 2.84 -17.98 -1.29
CA GLN A 264 3.09 -19.02 -2.30
C GLN A 264 2.60 -18.62 -3.69
#